data_AF-A0A7I8ES84-F1
#
_entry.id   AF-A0A7I8ES84-F1
#
_cell.length_a   1.000
_cell.length_b   1.000
_cell.length_c   1.000
_cell.angle_alpha   90.00
_cell.angle_beta   90.00
_cell.angle_gamma   90.00
#
_symmetry.space_group_name_H-M   'P 1'
#
loop_
_entity.id
_entity.type
_entity.pdbx_description
1 polymer ?
#
loop_
_entity_poly.entity_id
_entity_poly.type
_entity_poly.pdbx_seq_one_letter_code
_entity_poly.pdbx_strand_id
1 'polypeptide(L)'
;MRLKVSESCKQLGAAAQQSGVNSETFGIFIDAGYLGLHRHTLQELKGRKGIPEQEDYLDNISREELSAIDFKNTMTEGSLNPPLRGW
;
A
#
# COMPACT_ATOMS: atom_id res chain seq x y z
N MET A 1 12.95 -7.32 -4.58
CA MET A 1 11.50 -7.03 -4.72
C MET A 1 10.98 -6.23 -3.53
N ARG A 2 11.08 -6.75 -2.29
CA ARG A 2 10.62 -6.05 -1.07
C ARG A 2 11.03 -4.57 -0.96
N LEU A 3 12.29 -4.22 -1.18
CA LEU A 3 12.76 -2.83 -1.14
C LEU A 3 12.05 -1.92 -2.15
N LYS A 4 11.74 -2.44 -3.35
CA LYS A 4 10.97 -1.71 -4.37
C LYS A 4 9.55 -1.44 -3.88
N VAL A 5 8.89 -2.44 -3.30
CA VAL A 5 7.54 -2.29 -2.76
C VAL A 5 7.50 -1.34 -1.56
N SER A 6 8.53 -1.39 -0.72
CA SER A 6 8.69 -0.41 0.38
C SER A 6 8.78 1.01 -0.17
N GLU A 7 9.50 1.21 -1.28
CA GLU A 7 9.58 2.52 -1.94
C GLU A 7 8.25 2.95 -2.55
N SER A 8 7.52 2.06 -3.23
CA SER A 8 6.19 2.40 -3.77
C SER A 8 5.15 2.70 -2.68
N CYS A 9 5.26 2.06 -1.51
CA CYS A 9 4.46 2.44 -0.33
C CYS A 9 4.75 3.87 0.14
N LYS A 10 6.03 4.29 0.15
CA LYS A 10 6.40 5.66 0.52
C LYS A 10 5.91 6.68 -0.50
N GLN A 11 6.08 6.39 -1.79
CA GLN A 11 5.62 7.24 -2.89
C GLN A 11 4.10 7.43 -2.84
N LEU A 12 3.35 6.33 -2.66
CA LEU A 12 1.91 6.39 -2.47
C LEU A 12 1.53 7.23 -1.24
N GLY A 13 2.23 7.07 -0.11
CA GLY A 13 1.99 7.86 1.09
C GLY A 13 2.19 9.36 0.87
N ALA A 14 3.26 9.72 0.15
CA ALA A 14 3.54 11.11 -0.21
C ALA A 14 2.46 11.69 -1.15
N ALA A 15 2.04 10.93 -2.17
CA ALA A 15 0.98 11.35 -3.07
C ALA A 15 -0.35 11.52 -2.33
N ALA A 16 -0.71 10.57 -1.45
CA ALA A 16 -1.93 10.65 -0.64
C ALA A 16 -1.94 11.90 0.25
N GLN A 17 -0.81 12.22 0.89
CA GLN A 17 -0.66 13.43 1.69
C GLN A 17 -0.86 14.70 0.86
N GLN A 18 -0.27 14.75 -0.34
CA GLN A 18 -0.44 15.89 -1.27
C GLN A 18 -1.88 16.03 -1.75
N SER A 19 -2.61 14.92 -1.90
CA SER A 19 -4.03 14.89 -2.29
C SER A 19 -5.01 15.12 -1.12
N GLY A 20 -4.52 15.41 0.09
CA GLY A 20 -5.35 15.81 1.24
C GLY A 20 -5.65 14.71 2.26
N VAL A 21 -5.02 13.53 2.17
CA VAL A 21 -5.08 12.53 3.25
C VAL A 21 -4.29 13.06 4.43
N ASN A 22 -4.98 13.38 5.52
CA ASN A 22 -4.38 13.90 6.75
C ASN A 22 -3.84 12.77 7.63
N SER A 23 -2.93 13.11 8.56
CA SER A 23 -2.24 12.12 9.41
C SER A 23 -3.20 11.29 10.26
N GLU A 24 -4.34 11.85 10.67
CA GLU A 24 -5.37 11.18 11.46
C GLU A 24 -6.11 10.08 10.67
N THR A 25 -6.25 10.23 9.35
CA THR A 25 -6.93 9.24 8.49
C THR A 25 -5.97 8.36 7.69
N PHE A 26 -4.66 8.56 7.84
CA PHE A 26 -3.66 7.80 7.09
C PHE A 26 -3.75 6.28 7.35
N GLY A 27 -4.02 5.86 8.59
CA GLY A 27 -4.25 4.46 8.91
C GLY A 27 -5.43 3.86 8.14
N ILE A 28 -6.53 4.62 8.01
CA ILE A 28 -7.72 4.22 7.25
C ILE A 28 -7.38 4.08 5.76
N PHE A 29 -6.61 5.02 5.20
CA PHE A 29 -6.17 4.96 3.81
C PHE A 29 -5.33 3.70 3.53
N ILE A 30 -4.40 3.36 4.41
CA ILE A 30 -3.57 2.16 4.26
C ILE A 30 -4.42 0.89 4.33
N ASP A 31 -5.30 0.77 5.33
CA ASP A 31 -6.16 -0.41 5.48
C ASP A 31 -7.17 -0.54 4.32
N ALA A 32 -7.75 0.56 3.84
CA ALA A 32 -8.60 0.55 2.65
C ALA A 32 -7.85 0.01 1.42
N GLY A 33 -6.56 0.32 1.30
CA GLY A 33 -5.70 -0.21 0.25
C GLY A 33 -5.49 -1.73 0.35
N TYR A 34 -5.37 -2.29 1.56
CA TYR A 34 -5.28 -3.75 1.75
C TYR A 34 -6.64 -4.43 1.55
N LEU A 35 -7.73 -3.83 2.03
CA LEU A 35 -9.09 -4.31 1.81
C LEU A 35 -9.44 -4.37 0.32
N GLY A 36 -9.08 -3.34 -0.46
CA GLY A 36 -9.33 -3.33 -1.90
C GLY A 36 -8.57 -4.43 -2.66
N LEU A 37 -7.37 -4.78 -2.20
CA LEU A 37 -6.51 -5.78 -2.86
C LEU A 37 -6.81 -7.21 -2.41
N HIS A 38 -7.02 -7.42 -1.11
CA HIS A 38 -7.09 -8.74 -0.49
C HIS A 38 -8.42 -9.05 0.19
N ARG A 39 -9.36 -8.10 0.25
CA ARG A 39 -10.63 -8.18 1.01
C ARG A 39 -10.45 -8.33 2.52
N HIS A 40 -9.25 -8.03 3.01
CA HIS A 40 -8.86 -8.14 4.41
C HIS A 40 -8.01 -6.94 4.82
N THR A 41 -8.11 -6.54 6.08
CA THR A 41 -7.20 -5.53 6.65
C THR A 41 -5.79 -6.10 6.78
N LEU A 42 -4.78 -5.24 6.99
CA LEU A 42 -3.42 -5.71 7.20
C LEU A 42 -3.31 -6.63 8.43
N GLN A 43 -4.01 -6.28 9.51
CA GLN A 43 -4.03 -7.09 10.73
C GLN A 43 -4.63 -8.48 10.50
N GLU A 44 -5.75 -8.57 9.77
CA GLU A 44 -6.36 -9.85 9.39
C GLU A 44 -5.43 -10.71 8.53
N LEU A 45 -4.72 -10.09 7.59
CA LEU A 45 -3.75 -10.78 6.73
C LEU A 45 -2.59 -11.36 7.55
N LYS A 46 -2.03 -10.58 8.49
CA LYS A 46 -0.99 -11.05 9.41
C LYS A 46 -1.48 -12.22 10.25
N GLY A 47 -2.68 -12.11 10.83
CA GLY A 47 -3.30 -13.19 11.61
C GLY A 47 -3.52 -14.48 10.81
N ARG A 48 -4.02 -14.37 9.57
CA ARG A 48 -4.24 -15.53 8.68
C ARG A 48 -2.96 -16.23 8.26
N LYS A 49 -1.85 -15.49 8.13
CA LYS A 49 -0.55 -16.01 7.73
C LYS A 49 0.34 -16.39 8.92
N GLY A 50 -0.10 -16.14 10.15
CA GLY A 50 0.71 -16.39 11.35
C GLY A 50 1.90 -15.44 11.49
N ILE A 51 1.84 -14.25 10.89
CA ILE A 51 2.91 -13.25 10.96
C ILE A 51 2.76 -12.48 12.29
N PRO A 52 3.80 -12.45 13.15
CA PRO A 52 3.74 -11.70 14.41
C PRO A 52 3.43 -10.21 14.19
N GLU A 53 2.72 -9.60 15.15
CA GLU A 53 2.32 -8.19 15.04
C GLU A 53 3.52 -7.23 14.90
N GLN A 54 4.67 -7.59 15.46
CA GLN A 54 5.89 -6.78 15.43
C GLN A 54 6.67 -6.91 14.12
N GLU A 55 6.40 -7.94 13.32
CA GLU A 55 7.12 -8.17 12.07
C GLU A 55 6.55 -7.38 10.89
N ASP A 56 7.39 -7.01 9.94
CA ASP A 56 6.94 -6.36 8.72
C ASP A 56 6.21 -7.38 7.83
N TYR A 57 5.03 -7.00 7.34
CA TYR A 57 4.24 -7.83 6.43
C TYR A 57 4.98 -8.08 5.11
N LEU A 58 5.68 -7.08 4.57
CA LEU A 58 6.40 -7.18 3.31
C LEU A 58 7.60 -8.13 3.35
N ASP A 59 8.12 -8.41 4.54
CA ASP A 59 9.22 -9.37 4.75
C ASP A 59 8.72 -10.82 4.82
N ASN A 60 7.41 -11.02 4.94
CA ASN A 60 6.78 -12.31 5.24
C ASN A 60 5.78 -12.80 4.17
N ILE A 61 5.77 -12.19 2.99
CA ILE A 61 4.84 -12.51 1.90
C ILE A 61 5.55 -12.92 0.62
N SER A 62 4.80 -13.57 -0.27
CA SER A 62 5.35 -14.10 -1.51
C SER A 62 5.70 -12.98 -2.51
N ARG A 63 6.46 -13.35 -3.55
CA ARG A 63 6.80 -12.42 -4.63
C ARG A 63 5.56 -11.93 -5.38
N GLU A 64 4.57 -12.80 -5.54
CA GLU A 64 3.29 -12.50 -6.20
C GLU A 64 2.52 -11.43 -5.41
N GLU A 65 2.46 -11.59 -4.08
CA GLU A 65 1.82 -10.62 -3.20
C GLU A 65 2.55 -9.27 -3.21
N LEU A 66 3.89 -9.30 -3.14
CA LEU A 66 4.71 -8.09 -3.30
C LEU A 66 4.43 -7.37 -4.63
N SER A 67 4.30 -8.13 -5.73
CA SER A 67 4.06 -7.56 -7.06
C SER A 67 2.65 -6.97 -7.17
N ALA A 68 1.66 -7.60 -6.54
CA ALA A 68 0.29 -7.10 -6.48
C ALA A 68 0.18 -5.78 -5.69
N ILE A 69 0.89 -5.70 -4.55
CA ILE A 69 0.96 -4.47 -3.74
C ILE A 69 1.64 -3.35 -4.53
N ASP A 70 2.77 -3.64 -5.19
CA ASP A 70 3.52 -2.67 -6.00
C ASP A 70 2.63 -2.10 -7.12
N PHE A 71 1.98 -2.97 -7.89
CA PHE A 71 1.09 -2.57 -8.97
C PHE A 71 -0.06 -1.69 -8.48
N LYS A 72 -0.74 -2.11 -7.40
CA LYS A 72 -1.83 -1.34 -6.79
C LYS A 72 -1.33 0.03 -6.33
N ASN A 73 -0.17 0.10 -5.68
CA ASN A 73 0.39 1.37 -5.21
C ASN A 73 0.69 2.31 -6.38
N THR A 74 1.36 1.83 -7.43
CA THR A 74 1.66 2.63 -8.63
C THR A 74 0.38 3.15 -9.31
N MET A 75 -0.64 2.31 -9.47
CA MET A 75 -1.91 2.73 -10.07
C MET A 75 -2.65 3.78 -9.23
N THR A 76 -2.62 3.64 -7.91
CA THR A 76 -3.28 4.57 -6.99
C THR A 76 -2.53 5.90 -6.96
N GLU A 77 -1.20 5.87 -6.90
CA GLU A 77 -0.34 7.05 -6.97
C GLU A 77 -0.61 7.85 -8.25
N GLY A 78 -0.63 7.20 -9.41
CA GLY A 78 -0.94 7.86 -10.68
C GLY A 78 -2.36 8.42 -10.77
N SER A 79 -3.29 7.91 -9.96
CA SER A 79 -4.65 8.47 -9.86
C SER A 79 -4.72 9.68 -8.94
N LEU A 80 -3.90 9.70 -7.87
CA LEU A 80 -3.82 10.79 -6.89
C LEU A 80 -3.01 11.99 -7.41
N ASN A 81 -1.99 11.70 -8.20
CA ASN A 81 -1.13 12.69 -8.85
C ASN A 81 -1.02 12.37 -10.35
N PRO A 82 -2.10 12.60 -11.13
CA PRO A 82 -2.07 12.34 -12.54
C PRO A 82 -1.00 13.24 -13.19
N PRO A 83 -0.12 12.70 -14.05
CA PRO A 83 0.77 13.55 -14.82
C PRO A 83 -0.09 14.53 -15.60
N LEU A 84 0.26 15.82 -15.55
CA LEU A 84 -0.41 16.87 -16.30
C LEU A 84 -0.58 16.39 -17.74
N ARG A 85 -1.81 16.07 -18.14
CA ARG A 85 -2.10 15.61 -19.49
C ARG A 85 -1.87 16.79 -20.43
N GLY A 86 -0.69 16.84 -21.03
CA GLY A 86 -0.43 17.58 -22.25
C GLY A 86 -0.90 16.77 -23.44
N TRP A 87 -2.20 16.84 -23.74
CA TRP A 87 -2.80 16.56 -25.05
C TRP A 87 -3.96 17.53 -25.24
#